data_AF-A0ABD4JG96-F1
#
_entry.id   AF-A0ABD4JG96-F1
#
_cell.length_a   1.000
_cell.length_b   1.000
_cell.length_c   1.000
_cell.angle_alpha   90.00
_cell.angle_beta   90.00
_cell.angle_gamma   90.00
#
_symmetry.space_group_name_H-M   'P 1'
#
loop_
_entity.id
_entity.type
_entity.pdbx_description
1 polymer ?
#
loop_
_entity_poly.entity_id
_entity_poly.type
_entity_poly.pdbx_seq_one_letter_code
_entity_poly.pdbx_strand_id
1 'polypeptide(L)'
;MNTYPNFPKPAVGSSHSIINPTLRSQSEAGYTTSRKKYTRAKREYSLDYPLLTMEQLAILESFFNENQGRSFKFTHPLENVERICIFAMDKFSISDNFSNHCSVKIDLVEV
;
A
#
# COMPACT_ATOMS: atom_id res chain seq x y z
N MET A 1 14.11 11.17 5.59
CA MET A 1 13.22 10.10 5.09
C MET A 1 11.88 10.32 5.75
N ASN A 2 10.82 10.48 4.95
CA ASN A 2 9.50 10.82 5.48
C ASN A 2 8.87 9.60 6.17
N THR A 3 8.01 9.86 7.15
CA THR A 3 7.27 8.83 7.89
C THR A 3 5.81 8.96 7.54
N TYR A 4 5.15 7.83 7.29
CA TYR A 4 3.72 7.79 7.01
C TYR A 4 2.94 8.40 8.19
N PRO A 5 1.89 9.21 7.91
CA PRO A 5 1.11 9.84 8.96
C PRO A 5 0.46 8.79 9.87
N ASN A 6 0.63 8.95 11.19
CA ASN A 6 0.00 8.09 12.20
C ASN A 6 -1.48 8.45 12.43
N PHE A 7 -1.94 9.56 11.83
CA PHE A 7 -3.31 10.03 11.87
C PHE A 7 -3.70 10.52 10.46
N PRO A 8 -4.81 10.07 9.87
CA PRO A 8 -5.78 9.09 10.38
C PRO A 8 -5.21 7.67 10.51
N LYS A 9 -5.74 6.87 11.45
CA LYS A 9 -5.36 5.46 11.59
C LYS A 9 -6.14 4.59 10.60
N PRO A 10 -5.50 3.62 9.92
CA PRO A 10 -6.22 2.70 9.05
C PRO A 10 -7.21 1.86 9.88
N ALA A 11 -8.38 1.58 9.31
CA ALA A 11 -9.44 0.89 10.02
C ALA A 11 -9.17 -0.62 10.18
N VAL A 12 -9.95 -1.22 11.09
CA VAL A 12 -10.02 -2.67 11.32
C VAL A 12 -10.65 -3.32 10.08
N GLY A 13 -9.80 -3.75 9.15
CA GLY A 13 -10.17 -4.18 7.79
C GLY A 13 -9.02 -4.06 6.80
N SER A 14 -8.03 -3.23 7.13
CA SER A 14 -6.74 -3.21 6.42
C SER A 14 -6.10 -4.59 6.38
N SER A 15 -5.69 -5.01 5.19
CA SER A 15 -5.11 -6.33 4.94
C SER A 15 -3.63 -6.20 4.60
N HIS A 16 -2.84 -7.21 4.97
CA HIS A 16 -1.46 -7.33 4.53
C HIS A 16 -1.24 -8.70 3.91
N SER A 17 -0.50 -8.72 2.81
CA SER A 17 -0.18 -9.93 2.06
C SER A 17 1.32 -10.02 1.81
N ILE A 18 1.80 -11.21 1.45
CA ILE A 18 3.19 -11.43 1.07
C ILE A 18 3.22 -11.70 -0.43
N ILE A 19 3.90 -10.83 -1.18
CA ILE A 19 4.09 -10.95 -2.61
C ILE A 19 5.45 -11.60 -2.92
N ASN A 20 5.40 -12.71 -3.65
CA ASN A 20 6.60 -13.37 -4.18
C ASN A 20 6.34 -13.93 -5.60
N PRO A 21 6.15 -13.05 -6.59
CA PRO A 21 5.84 -13.46 -7.95
C PRO A 21 6.96 -14.31 -8.56
N THR A 22 6.58 -15.34 -9.30
CA THR A 22 7.48 -16.18 -10.11
C THR A 22 7.31 -15.86 -11.58
N LEU A 23 8.40 -15.57 -12.28
CA LEU A 23 8.42 -15.49 -13.74
C LEU A 23 8.42 -16.90 -14.29
N ARG A 24 7.45 -17.21 -15.16
CA ARG A 24 7.31 -18.50 -15.83
C ARG A 24 7.38 -18.28 -17.33
N SER A 25 8.23 -19.05 -18.01
CA SER A 25 8.29 -19.10 -19.47
C SER A 25 8.03 -20.54 -19.92
N GLN A 26 7.19 -20.69 -20.92
CA GLN A 26 6.90 -21.98 -21.54
C GLN A 26 7.69 -22.07 -22.85
N SER A 27 8.30 -23.22 -23.08
CA SER A 27 8.96 -23.55 -24.35
C SER A 27 7.97 -24.25 -25.29
N GLU A 28 8.20 -24.16 -26.60
CA GLU A 28 7.39 -24.86 -27.60
C GLU A 28 7.40 -26.38 -27.43
N ALA A 29 8.47 -26.94 -26.85
CA ALA A 29 8.58 -28.37 -26.52
C ALA A 29 7.84 -28.77 -25.22
N GLY A 30 7.08 -27.86 -24.60
CA GLY A 30 6.24 -28.15 -23.42
C GLY A 30 6.94 -28.02 -22.06
N TYR A 31 8.24 -27.74 -22.00
CA TYR A 31 8.92 -27.48 -20.73
C TYR A 31 8.54 -26.09 -20.19
N THR A 32 8.28 -26.01 -18.89
CA THR A 32 8.07 -24.74 -18.17
C THR A 32 9.27 -24.44 -17.29
N THR A 33 9.97 -23.34 -17.58
CA THR A 33 11.04 -22.82 -16.71
C THR A 33 10.49 -21.72 -15.83
N SER A 34 10.74 -21.81 -14.52
CA SER A 34 10.32 -20.78 -13.55
C SER A 34 11.48 -20.25 -12.73
N ARG A 35 11.48 -18.95 -12.48
CA ARG A 35 12.42 -18.28 -11.56
C ARG A 35 11.69 -17.27 -10.68
N LYS A 36 12.17 -17.07 -9.45
CA LYS A 36 11.63 -16.03 -8.57
C LYS A 36 11.94 -14.65 -9.15
N LYS A 37 10.96 -13.73 -9.13
CA LYS A 37 11.16 -12.34 -9.56
C LYS A 37 11.99 -11.56 -8.54
N TYR A 38 11.79 -11.84 -7.25
CA TYR A 38 12.48 -11.17 -6.16
C TYR A 38 13.36 -12.13 -5.38
N THR A 39 14.46 -11.61 -4.81
CA THR A 39 15.35 -12.37 -3.91
C THR A 39 14.71 -12.64 -2.56
N ARG A 40 13.85 -11.72 -2.10
CA ARG A 40 13.07 -11.81 -0.86
C ARG A 40 11.59 -11.61 -1.18
N ALA A 41 10.73 -12.27 -0.42
CA ALA A 41 9.31 -11.97 -0.47
C ALA A 41 9.08 -10.58 0.12
N LYS A 42 8.27 -9.76 -0.55
CA LYS A 42 7.94 -8.41 -0.11
C LYS A 42 6.56 -8.42 0.52
N ARG A 43 6.27 -7.48 1.41
CA ARG A 43 4.93 -7.27 1.94
C ARG A 43 4.18 -6.23 1.13
N GLU A 44 2.88 -6.46 1.00
CA GLU A 44 1.92 -5.53 0.42
C GLU A 44 0.88 -5.23 1.50
N TYR A 45 0.51 -3.96 1.63
CA TYR A 45 -0.45 -3.47 2.62
C TYR A 45 -1.58 -2.76 1.88
N SER A 46 -2.81 -3.14 2.16
CA SER A 46 -4.03 -2.52 1.65
C SER A 46 -4.71 -1.82 2.83
N LEU A 47 -4.50 -0.52 2.94
CA LEU A 47 -5.01 0.32 4.01
C LEU A 47 -6.39 0.87 3.64
N ASP A 48 -7.41 0.40 4.35
CA ASP A 48 -8.78 0.88 4.17
C ASP A 48 -9.11 1.95 5.22
N TYR A 49 -9.61 3.08 4.73
CA TYR A 49 -10.12 4.20 5.53
C TYR A 49 -11.60 4.41 5.19
N PRO A 50 -12.54 3.80 5.93
CA PRO A 50 -13.97 3.83 5.60
C PRO A 50 -14.66 5.14 5.99
N LEU A 51 -14.15 5.83 7.01
CA LEU A 51 -14.67 7.12 7.48
C LEU A 51 -13.50 8.08 7.74
N LEU A 52 -13.33 9.04 6.83
CA LEU A 52 -12.38 10.15 6.94
C LEU A 52 -13.12 11.47 6.96
N THR A 53 -12.65 12.42 7.77
CA THR A 53 -13.05 13.82 7.66
C THR A 53 -12.27 14.50 6.54
N MET A 54 -12.77 15.65 6.04
CA MET A 54 -12.09 16.43 5.00
C MET A 54 -10.65 16.84 5.39
N GLU A 55 -10.42 17.17 6.66
CA GLU A 55 -9.09 17.52 7.16
C GLU A 55 -8.11 16.33 7.09
N GLN A 56 -8.58 15.14 7.45
CA GLN A 56 -7.78 13.92 7.39
C GLN A 56 -7.46 13.51 5.94
N LEU A 57 -8.43 13.71 5.04
CA LEU A 57 -8.24 13.48 3.62
C LEU A 57 -7.14 14.41 3.08
N ALA A 58 -7.18 15.70 3.39
CA ALA A 58 -6.16 16.66 2.94
C ALA A 58 -4.74 16.29 3.40
N ILE A 59 -4.60 15.73 4.61
CA ILE A 59 -3.30 15.21 5.11
C ILE A 59 -2.84 14.01 4.29
N LEU A 60 -3.73 13.06 4.00
CA LEU A 60 -3.39 11.88 3.19
C LEU A 60 -3.06 12.25 1.74
N GLU A 61 -3.82 13.18 1.16
CA GLU A 61 -3.64 13.65 -0.22
C GLU A 61 -2.33 14.44 -0.37
N SER A 62 -2.04 15.37 0.55
CA SER A 62 -0.75 16.08 0.57
C SER A 62 0.42 15.12 0.73
N PHE A 63 0.32 14.15 1.65
CA PHE A 63 1.35 13.14 1.83
C PHE A 63 1.53 12.25 0.59
N PHE A 64 0.44 11.87 -0.08
CA PHE A 64 0.48 11.10 -1.32
C PHE A 64 1.20 11.87 -2.43
N ASN A 65 0.81 13.13 -2.66
CA ASN A 65 1.41 13.99 -3.69
C ASN A 65 2.89 14.28 -3.43
N GLU A 66 3.30 14.50 -2.18
CA GLU A 66 4.69 14.79 -1.82
C GLU A 66 5.61 13.57 -1.89
N ASN A 67 5.06 12.37 -1.68
CA ASN A 67 5.81 11.12 -1.57
C ASN A 67 5.55 10.17 -2.74
N GLN A 68 4.92 10.63 -3.82
CA GLN A 68 4.77 9.88 -5.07
C GLN A 68 6.15 9.43 -5.57
N GLY A 69 6.33 8.11 -5.73
CA GLY A 69 7.60 7.52 -6.19
C GLY A 69 8.77 7.60 -5.19
N ARG A 70 8.54 8.09 -3.97
CA ARG A 70 9.54 8.13 -2.90
C ARG A 70 9.29 7.03 -1.88
N SER A 71 10.35 6.54 -1.25
CA SER A 71 10.24 5.60 -0.15
C SER A 71 10.05 6.33 1.19
N PHE A 72 9.18 5.81 2.03
CA PHE A 72 8.90 6.33 3.36
C PHE A 72 8.81 5.22 4.39
N LYS A 73 8.96 5.58 5.66
CA LYS A 73 8.81 4.66 6.77
C LYS A 73 7.33 4.48 7.09
N PHE A 74 6.88 3.24 7.14
CA PHE A 74 5.54 2.86 7.53
C PHE A 74 5.61 1.87 8.69
N THR A 75 4.85 2.14 9.75
CA THR A 75 4.73 1.23 10.90
C THR A 75 3.32 0.66 10.89
N HIS A 76 3.21 -0.64 10.63
CA HIS A 76 1.92 -1.30 10.64
C HIS A 76 1.38 -1.40 12.08
N PRO A 77 0.13 -1.00 12.36
CA PRO A 77 -0.40 -0.90 13.72
C PRO A 77 -0.47 -2.23 14.48
N LEU A 78 -0.61 -3.37 13.78
CA LEU A 78 -0.62 -4.70 14.41
C LEU A 78 0.77 -5.28 14.64
N GLU A 79 1.72 -5.01 13.75
CA GLU A 79 3.05 -5.65 13.82
C GLU A 79 4.03 -4.80 14.61
N ASN A 80 3.79 -3.49 14.71
CA ASN A 80 4.64 -2.51 15.37
C ASN A 80 6.11 -2.56 14.88
N VAL A 81 6.31 -2.96 13.61
CA VAL A 81 7.61 -3.00 12.94
C VAL A 81 7.66 -1.88 11.91
N GLU A 82 8.72 -1.06 11.96
CA GLU A 82 9.02 -0.08 10.92
C GLU A 82 9.47 -0.79 9.63
N ARG A 83 8.82 -0.47 8.53
CA ARG A 83 9.15 -0.95 7.19
C ARG A 83 9.33 0.21 6.23
N ILE A 84 10.13 -0.01 5.19
CA ILE A 84 10.32 0.96 4.12
C ILE A 84 9.35 0.60 2.99
N CYS A 85 8.40 1.49 2.74
CA CYS A 85 7.32 1.27 1.79
C CYS A 85 7.29 2.36 0.70
N ILE A 86 6.67 2.02 -0.41
CA ILE A 86 6.28 2.92 -1.51
C ILE A 86 4.78 2.77 -1.78
N PHE A 87 4.17 3.77 -2.40
CA PHE A 87 2.83 3.63 -2.94
C PHE A 87 2.83 2.64 -4.10
N ALA A 88 1.93 1.67 -4.05
CA ALA A 88 1.70 0.70 -5.12
C ALA A 88 0.65 1.16 -6.13
N MET A 89 0.02 2.32 -5.85
CA MET A 89 -1.05 2.90 -6.64
C MET A 89 -0.60 4.21 -7.30
N ASP A 90 -1.06 4.39 -8.54
CA ASP A 90 -0.84 5.62 -9.31
C ASP A 90 -2.00 6.61 -9.18
N LYS A 91 -3.18 6.13 -8.77
CA LYS A 91 -4.41 6.92 -8.65
C LYS A 91 -4.90 6.94 -7.21
N PHE A 92 -5.22 8.13 -6.72
CA PHE A 92 -5.92 8.33 -5.46
C PHE A 92 -7.43 8.41 -5.72
N SER A 93 -8.19 7.38 -5.31
CA SER A 93 -9.65 7.34 -5.47
C SER A 93 -10.35 7.63 -4.15
N ILE A 94 -11.23 8.62 -4.17
CA ILE A 94 -12.07 9.02 -3.04
C ILE A 94 -13.50 8.58 -3.33
N SER A 95 -14.14 7.92 -2.37
CA SER A 95 -15.56 7.56 -2.44
C SER A 95 -16.31 8.28 -1.32
N ASP A 96 -17.24 9.14 -1.68
CA ASP A 96 -18.04 9.89 -0.72
C ASP A 96 -19.06 8.98 -0.03
N ASN A 97 -19.04 8.97 1.30
CA ASN A 97 -20.02 8.29 2.14
C ASN A 97 -21.01 9.30 2.74
N PHE A 98 -22.11 8.80 3.29
CA PHE A 98 -23.17 9.66 3.84
C PHE A 98 -22.64 10.50 5.03
N SER A 99 -22.96 11.81 5.01
CA SER A 99 -22.64 12.81 6.05
C SER A 99 -21.14 13.15 6.23
N ASN A 100 -20.60 14.10 5.44
CA ASN A 100 -19.26 14.73 5.60
C ASN A 100 -18.06 13.77 5.75
N HIS A 101 -18.24 12.50 5.39
CA HIS A 101 -17.24 11.47 5.51
C HIS A 101 -16.90 10.89 4.15
N CYS A 102 -15.62 10.69 3.89
CA CYS A 102 -15.14 10.04 2.68
C CYS A 102 -14.49 8.70 3.04
N SER A 103 -14.45 7.79 2.07
CA SER A 103 -13.67 6.56 2.16
C SER A 103 -12.56 6.56 1.14
N VAL A 104 -11.41 6.07 1.56
CA VAL A 104 -10.19 5.99 0.75
C VAL A 104 -9.53 4.64 1.00
N LYS A 105 -8.99 4.06 -0.07
CA LYS A 105 -8.14 2.88 -0.01
C LYS A 105 -6.75 3.25 -0.48
N ILE A 106 -5.72 2.85 0.28
CA ILE A 106 -4.31 3.14 -0.01
C ILE A 106 -3.51 1.83 0.00
N ASP A 107 -2.86 1.53 -1.11
CA ASP A 107 -2.06 0.33 -1.28
C ASP A 107 -0.56 0.68 -1.24
N LEU A 108 0.17 -0.01 -0.36
CA LEU A 108 1.60 0.17 -0.12
C LEU A 108 2.35 -1.14 -0.39
N VAL A 109 3.58 -1.05 -0.87
CA VAL A 109 4.47 -2.20 -1.07
C VAL A 109 5.83 -1.95 -0.43
N GLU A 110 6.38 -2.99 0.20
CA GLU A 110 7.74 -3.00 0.76
C GLU A 110 8.81 -2.97 -0.35
N VAL A 111 9.81 -2.11 -0.16
CA VAL A 111 10.95 -1.94 -1.08
C VAL A 111 12.07 -2.93 -0.78
#